data_AF-A0A438HH39-F1
#
_entry.id   AF-A0A438HH39-F1
#
_cell.length_a   1.000
_cell.length_b   1.000
_cell.length_c   1.000
_cell.angle_alpha   90.00
_cell.angle_beta   90.00
_cell.angle_gamma   90.00
#
_symmetry.space_group_name_H-M   'P 1'
#
loop_
_entity.id
_entity.type
_entity.pdbx_description
1 polymer ?
#
loop_
_entity_poly.entity_id
_entity_poly.type
_entity_poly.pdbx_seq_one_letter_code
_entity_poly.pdbx_strand_id
1 'polypeptide(L)'
;MMGRLINKFFIYDSVAPNKANSHHFKNMIIGAQQAGMGIEPPSPYEIKNKYLEMEYKDMEAYVNQQREKWKTYGCTIMSDGWTGPTRLSIINFMVYSKGNNGSMFVKAGKLLMKKCNLYWTSCLTHCIDLMFEDIGKRSSVAEVICNVRKITNFIYNHGWLFAEMRKYCGGDIVQ
;
A
#
# COMPACT_ATOMS: atom_id res chain seq x y z
N MET A 1 19.65 -8.69 32.36
CA MET A 1 19.57 -10.09 31.91
C MET A 1 18.60 -10.25 30.71
N MET A 2 17.35 -9.74 30.79
CA MET A 2 16.35 -9.81 29.71
C MET A 2 16.75 -9.09 28.40
N GLY A 3 17.26 -7.85 28.47
CA GLY A 3 17.62 -7.09 27.27
C GLY A 3 18.67 -7.77 26.37
N ARG A 4 19.58 -8.57 26.96
CA ARG A 4 20.56 -9.35 26.19
C ARG A 4 19.91 -10.51 25.43
N LEU A 5 18.88 -11.15 25.99
CA LEU A 5 18.14 -12.23 25.32
C LEU A 5 17.38 -11.69 24.11
N ILE A 6 16.67 -10.57 24.30
CA ILE A 6 15.97 -9.86 23.22
C ILE A 6 16.96 -9.43 22.14
N ASN A 7 18.08 -8.80 22.52
CA ASN A 7 19.08 -8.35 21.57
C ASN A 7 19.65 -9.50 20.71
N LYS A 8 19.82 -10.70 21.28
CA LYS A 8 20.25 -11.88 20.51
C LYS A 8 19.23 -12.24 19.43
N PHE A 9 17.94 -12.31 19.75
CA PHE A 9 16.90 -12.58 18.75
C PHE A 9 16.93 -11.54 17.61
N PHE A 10 17.07 -10.25 17.94
CA PHE A 10 17.10 -9.22 16.90
C PHE A 10 18.31 -9.31 15.98
N ILE A 11 19.50 -9.59 16.53
CA ILE A 11 20.73 -9.70 15.74
C ILE A 11 20.76 -11.00 14.93
N TYR A 12 20.55 -12.15 15.58
CA TYR A 12 20.74 -13.45 14.93
C TYR A 12 19.61 -13.79 13.96
N ASP A 13 18.37 -13.38 14.24
CA ASP A 13 17.21 -13.65 13.36
C ASP A 13 16.94 -12.48 12.39
N SER A 14 17.86 -11.52 12.28
CA SER A 14 17.79 -10.38 11.37
C SER A 14 16.50 -9.55 11.52
N VAL A 15 16.01 -9.40 12.75
CA VAL A 15 14.84 -8.57 13.04
C VAL A 15 15.29 -7.12 13.20
N ALA A 16 14.70 -6.22 12.41
CA ALA A 16 15.05 -4.80 12.44
C ALA A 16 14.87 -4.20 13.87
N PRO A 17 15.85 -3.45 14.41
CA PRO A 17 15.80 -2.93 15.78
C PRO A 17 14.57 -2.06 16.08
N ASN A 18 14.07 -1.33 15.09
CA ASN A 18 12.86 -0.51 15.22
C ASN A 18 11.61 -1.33 15.60
N LYS A 19 11.58 -2.65 15.37
CA LYS A 19 10.48 -3.52 15.80
C LYS A 19 10.33 -3.60 17.31
N ALA A 20 11.38 -3.28 18.09
CA ALA A 20 11.29 -3.18 19.54
C ALA A 20 10.33 -2.07 20.00
N ASN A 21 10.08 -1.05 19.16
CA ASN A 21 9.13 0.03 19.45
C ASN A 21 7.66 -0.36 19.18
N SER A 22 7.42 -1.49 18.52
CA SER A 22 6.08 -1.96 18.16
C SER A 22 5.23 -2.25 19.39
N HIS A 23 3.97 -1.82 19.38
CA HIS A 23 3.00 -2.18 20.42
C HIS A 23 2.84 -3.71 20.53
N HIS A 24 2.88 -4.44 19.40
CA HIS A 24 2.82 -5.91 19.41
C HIS A 24 3.99 -6.54 20.15
N PHE A 25 5.21 -6.01 19.98
CA PHE A 25 6.39 -6.52 20.68
C PHE A 25 6.27 -6.30 22.20
N LYS A 26 5.81 -5.11 22.62
CA LYS A 26 5.55 -4.82 24.04
C LYS A 26 4.48 -5.74 24.61
N ASN A 27 3.37 -5.95 23.89
CA ASN A 27 2.29 -6.83 24.32
C ASN A 27 2.71 -8.29 24.42
N MET A 28 3.60 -8.76 23.53
CA MET A 28 4.16 -10.11 23.62
C MET A 28 4.93 -10.31 24.93
N ILE A 29 5.74 -9.32 25.35
CA ILE A 29 6.47 -9.39 26.63
C ILE A 29 5.49 -9.39 27.81
N ILE A 30 4.50 -8.50 27.80
CA ILE A 30 3.48 -8.41 28.86
C ILE A 30 2.68 -9.72 28.96
N GLY A 31 2.22 -10.25 27.82
CA GLY A 31 1.49 -11.51 27.77
C GLY A 31 2.30 -12.70 28.27
N ALA A 32 3.59 -12.78 27.89
CA ALA A 32 4.48 -13.80 28.41
C ALA A 32 4.68 -13.70 29.92
N GLN A 33 4.80 -12.48 30.46
CA GLN A 33 4.89 -12.25 31.91
C GLN A 33 3.61 -12.66 32.64
N GLN A 34 2.45 -12.39 32.05
CA GLN A 34 1.14 -12.74 32.62
C GLN A 34 0.86 -14.25 32.59
N ALA A 35 1.32 -14.94 31.54
CA ALA A 35 1.12 -16.38 31.39
C ALA A 35 1.97 -17.20 32.39
N GLY A 36 3.07 -16.63 32.89
CA GLY A 36 3.88 -17.20 33.96
C GLY A 36 5.03 -18.09 33.48
N MET A 37 5.73 -18.69 34.46
CA MET A 37 6.89 -19.54 34.22
C MET A 37 6.50 -20.88 33.59
N GLY A 38 7.29 -21.36 32.64
CA GLY A 38 7.09 -22.68 32.00
C GLY A 38 6.17 -22.66 30.77
N ILE A 39 5.69 -21.49 30.35
CA ILE A 39 4.94 -21.36 29.11
C ILE A 39 5.89 -21.53 27.93
N GLU A 40 5.60 -22.50 27.08
CA GLU A 40 6.32 -22.71 25.84
C GLU A 40 5.83 -21.76 24.75
N PRO A 41 6.74 -21.19 23.94
CA PRO A 41 6.35 -20.42 22.78
C PRO A 41 5.62 -21.32 21.78
N PRO A 42 4.68 -20.77 21.00
CA PRO A 42 3.96 -21.55 20.00
C PRO A 42 4.90 -22.07 18.92
N SER A 43 4.64 -23.27 18.43
CA SER A 43 5.42 -23.86 17.35
C SER A 43 5.24 -23.09 16.03
N PRO A 44 6.21 -23.17 15.09
CA PRO A 44 6.04 -22.57 13.76
C PRO A 44 4.78 -23.05 13.02
N TYR A 45 4.35 -24.30 13.26
CA TYR A 45 3.12 -24.85 12.71
C TYR A 45 1.88 -24.16 13.31
N GLU A 46 1.83 -23.97 14.62
CA GLU A 46 0.70 -23.28 15.25
C GLU A 46 0.64 -21.81 14.84
N ILE A 47 1.78 -21.11 14.74
CA ILE A 47 1.82 -19.71 14.28
C ILE A 47 1.25 -19.61 12.85
N LYS A 48 1.70 -20.47 11.94
CA LYS A 48 1.29 -20.43 10.53
C LYS A 48 -0.15 -20.87 10.29
N ASN A 49 -0.72 -21.68 11.17
CA ASN A 49 -2.05 -22.27 10.98
C ASN A 49 -3.03 -21.76 12.04
N LYS A 50 -2.92 -22.25 13.28
CA LYS A 50 -3.87 -21.99 14.36
C LYS A 50 -4.02 -20.49 14.67
N TYR A 51 -2.92 -19.81 14.98
CA TYR A 51 -2.98 -18.39 15.36
C TYR A 51 -3.26 -17.49 14.16
N LEU A 52 -2.74 -17.83 12.97
CA LEU A 52 -3.11 -17.12 11.74
C LEU A 52 -4.62 -17.23 11.43
N GLU A 53 -5.23 -18.39 11.68
CA GLU A 53 -6.66 -18.59 11.50
C GLU A 53 -7.48 -17.80 12.53
N MET A 54 -7.01 -17.72 13.78
CA MET A 54 -7.64 -16.88 14.81
C MET A 54 -7.62 -15.40 14.42
N GLU A 55 -6.46 -14.86 14.04
CA GLU A 55 -6.32 -13.48 13.55
C GLU A 55 -7.21 -13.22 12.31
N TYR A 56 -7.35 -14.23 11.44
CA TYR A 56 -8.24 -14.13 10.29
C TYR A 56 -9.71 -14.03 10.69
N LYS A 57 -10.16 -14.82 11.67
CA LYS A 57 -11.55 -14.78 12.16
C LYS A 57 -11.86 -13.44 12.83
N ASP A 58 -10.95 -12.92 13.65
CA ASP A 58 -11.11 -11.60 14.30
C ASP A 58 -11.20 -10.49 13.26
N MET A 59 -10.32 -10.54 12.25
CA MET A 59 -10.34 -9.62 11.13
C MET A 59 -11.64 -9.75 10.30
N GLU A 60 -12.14 -10.96 10.08
CA GLU A 60 -13.41 -11.18 9.38
C GLU A 60 -14.60 -10.61 10.17
N ALA A 61 -14.65 -10.82 11.48
CA ALA A 61 -15.67 -10.23 12.34
C ALA A 61 -15.66 -8.70 12.24
N TYR A 62 -14.48 -8.08 12.31
CA TYR A 62 -14.31 -6.65 12.14
C TYR A 62 -14.76 -6.16 10.74
N VAL A 63 -14.40 -6.88 9.67
CA VAL A 63 -14.86 -6.58 8.28
C VAL A 63 -16.38 -6.65 8.18
N ASN A 64 -17.00 -7.67 8.77
CA ASN A 64 -18.44 -7.85 8.72
C ASN A 64 -19.18 -6.73 9.46
N GLN A 65 -18.62 -6.23 10.56
CA GLN A 65 -19.15 -5.03 11.23
C GLN A 65 -19.13 -3.80 10.30
N GLN A 66 -18.08 -3.62 9.49
CA GLN A 66 -18.02 -2.50 8.55
C GLN A 66 -18.97 -2.69 7.35
N ARG A 67 -19.23 -3.94 6.92
CA ARG A 67 -20.18 -4.23 5.82
C ARG A 67 -21.58 -3.71 6.10
N GLU A 68 -22.03 -3.76 7.34
CA GLU A 68 -23.33 -3.18 7.71
C GLU A 68 -23.36 -1.66 7.50
N LYS A 69 -22.24 -0.97 7.76
CA LYS A 69 -22.12 0.48 7.50
C LYS A 69 -22.07 0.80 6.00
N TRP A 70 -21.59 -0.11 5.16
CA TRP A 70 -21.56 0.07 3.71
C TRP A 70 -22.95 0.17 3.09
N LYS A 71 -23.97 -0.46 3.71
CA LYS A 71 -25.37 -0.31 3.27
C LYS A 71 -25.86 1.14 3.41
N THR A 72 -25.35 1.86 4.41
CA THR A 72 -25.74 3.23 4.73
C THR A 72 -24.89 4.26 4.00
N TYR A 73 -23.56 4.08 4.01
CA TYR A 73 -22.61 5.09 3.52
C TYR A 73 -22.00 4.76 2.16
N GLY A 74 -22.31 3.60 1.61
CA GLY A 74 -21.60 3.04 0.46
C GLY A 74 -20.18 2.60 0.82
N CYS A 75 -19.48 2.02 -0.15
CA CYS A 75 -18.04 1.77 -0.07
C CYS A 75 -17.39 2.01 -1.42
N THR A 76 -16.16 2.51 -1.40
CA THR A 76 -15.30 2.67 -2.58
C THR A 76 -14.25 1.58 -2.55
N ILE A 77 -14.18 0.79 -3.61
CA ILE A 77 -13.10 -0.18 -3.81
C ILE A 77 -12.11 0.43 -4.80
N MET A 78 -10.86 0.56 -4.39
CA MET A 78 -9.76 0.98 -5.26
C MET A 78 -8.87 -0.22 -5.51
N SER A 79 -8.42 -0.38 -6.75
CA SER A 79 -7.43 -1.39 -7.11
C SER A 79 -6.20 -0.75 -7.72
N ASP A 80 -5.03 -1.31 -7.42
CA ASP A 80 -3.75 -0.90 -7.99
C ASP A 80 -2.95 -2.14 -8.37
N GLY A 81 -2.06 -2.08 -9.37
CA GLY A 81 -1.30 -3.25 -9.79
C GLY A 81 0.11 -2.91 -10.26
N TRP A 82 1.05 -3.82 -10.00
CA TRP A 82 2.45 -3.71 -10.40
C TRP A 82 2.95 -5.01 -11.02
N THR A 83 3.55 -4.94 -12.21
CA THR A 83 4.21 -6.09 -12.85
C THR A 83 5.71 -5.92 -12.78
N GLY A 84 6.37 -6.86 -12.09
CA GLY A 84 7.82 -6.84 -11.94
C GLY A 84 8.56 -7.33 -13.18
N PRO A 85 9.91 -7.15 -13.22
CA PRO A 85 10.77 -7.63 -14.31
C PRO A 85 10.69 -9.14 -14.54
N THR A 86 10.30 -9.90 -13.51
CA THR A 86 10.11 -11.36 -13.55
C THR A 86 8.75 -11.78 -14.14
N ARG A 87 7.96 -10.84 -14.68
CA ARG A 87 6.56 -11.01 -15.14
C ARG A 87 5.55 -11.44 -14.08
N LEU A 88 5.94 -11.45 -12.80
CA LEU A 88 5.00 -11.60 -11.69
C LEU A 88 4.25 -10.27 -11.51
N SER A 89 2.93 -10.35 -11.62
CA SER A 89 2.03 -9.21 -11.42
C SER A 89 1.40 -9.30 -10.02
N ILE A 90 1.38 -8.17 -9.34
CA ILE A 90 0.81 -7.97 -8.02
C ILE A 90 -0.39 -7.03 -8.18
N ILE A 91 -1.52 -7.35 -7.57
CA ILE A 91 -2.71 -6.48 -7.57
C ILE A 91 -3.19 -6.25 -6.13
N ASN A 92 -3.41 -5.00 -5.78
CA ASN A 92 -3.85 -4.46 -4.51
C ASN A 92 -5.30 -4.06 -4.57
N PHE A 93 -6.02 -4.23 -3.47
CA PHE A 93 -7.40 -3.78 -3.32
C PHE A 93 -7.62 -3.07 -2.00
N MET A 94 -7.86 -1.76 -2.03
CA MET A 94 -8.25 -0.96 -0.88
C MET A 94 -9.76 -0.81 -0.85
N VAL A 95 -10.38 -0.95 0.32
CA VAL A 95 -11.80 -0.63 0.53
C VAL A 95 -11.92 0.54 1.51
N TYR A 96 -12.57 1.59 1.06
CA TYR A 96 -12.89 2.79 1.83
C TYR A 96 -14.40 2.89 2.07
N SER A 97 -14.78 3.41 3.24
CA SER A 97 -16.18 3.75 3.58
C SER A 97 -16.17 4.94 4.53
N LYS A 98 -17.12 5.86 4.37
CA LYS A 98 -17.28 6.99 5.31
C LYS A 98 -17.65 6.44 6.70
N GLY A 99 -17.00 6.94 7.75
CA GLY A 99 -17.15 6.44 9.13
C GLY A 99 -16.21 5.27 9.51
N ASN A 100 -15.20 5.00 8.69
CA ASN A 100 -14.17 4.01 8.96
C ASN A 100 -12.89 4.69 9.48
N ASN A 101 -12.36 4.25 10.62
CA ASN A 101 -11.11 4.80 11.19
C ASN A 101 -9.85 4.17 10.57
N GLY A 102 -9.97 3.35 9.53
CA GLY A 102 -8.84 2.79 8.81
C GLY A 102 -9.26 2.11 7.51
N SER A 103 -8.54 2.36 6.41
CA SER A 103 -8.71 1.68 5.13
C SER A 103 -8.57 0.15 5.28
N MET A 104 -9.49 -0.63 4.71
CA MET A 104 -9.52 -2.09 4.89
C MET A 104 -9.13 -2.81 3.59
N PHE A 105 -8.24 -3.81 3.70
CA PHE A 105 -7.57 -4.49 2.57
C PHE A 105 -7.74 -6.03 2.56
N VAL A 106 -8.91 -6.57 2.88
CA VAL A 106 -8.96 -8.00 3.31
C VAL A 106 -9.72 -8.95 2.37
N LYS A 107 -10.85 -8.55 1.79
CA LYS A 107 -11.78 -9.53 1.17
C LYS A 107 -11.61 -9.68 -0.34
N ALA A 108 -11.18 -8.64 -1.07
CA ALA A 108 -11.00 -8.71 -2.52
C ALA A 108 -9.73 -9.49 -2.93
N GLY A 109 -8.61 -9.31 -2.22
CA GLY A 109 -7.37 -10.07 -2.46
C GLY A 109 -7.54 -11.58 -2.27
N LYS A 110 -8.26 -12.01 -1.22
CA LYS A 110 -8.48 -13.44 -0.92
C LYS A 110 -9.34 -14.17 -1.95
N LEU A 111 -10.33 -13.51 -2.54
CA LEU A 111 -11.17 -14.11 -3.60
C LEU A 111 -10.42 -14.27 -4.92
N LEU A 112 -9.49 -13.36 -5.23
CA LEU A 112 -8.70 -13.41 -6.45
C LEU A 112 -7.54 -14.41 -6.39
N MET A 113 -6.89 -14.60 -5.22
CA MET A 113 -5.90 -15.67 -5.02
C MET A 113 -6.46 -17.07 -5.29
N LYS A 114 -7.75 -17.29 -5.01
CA LYS A 114 -8.41 -18.59 -5.18
C LYS A 114 -8.75 -18.91 -6.64
N LYS A 115 -8.72 -17.90 -7.52
CA LYS A 115 -9.09 -18.00 -8.94
C LYS A 115 -7.91 -17.76 -9.88
N CYS A 116 -6.90 -17.01 -9.43
CA CYS A 116 -5.73 -16.61 -10.20
C CYS A 116 -4.51 -16.65 -9.27
N ASN A 117 -3.43 -17.28 -9.71
CA ASN A 117 -2.19 -17.50 -8.96
C ASN A 117 -1.41 -16.18 -8.74
N LEU A 118 -1.93 -15.26 -7.91
CA LEU A 118 -1.43 -13.88 -7.71
C LEU A 118 -0.94 -13.63 -6.27
N TYR A 119 0.10 -12.79 -6.12
CA TYR A 119 0.68 -12.34 -4.84
C TYR A 119 0.41 -10.81 -4.62
N TRP A 120 0.51 -10.30 -3.37
CA TRP A 120 0.00 -8.97 -2.91
C TRP A 120 1.06 -8.03 -2.29
N THR A 121 1.11 -6.73 -2.67
CA THR A 121 1.83 -5.57 -2.03
C THR A 121 1.40 -4.18 -2.59
N SER A 122 1.00 -3.19 -1.73
CA SER A 122 0.30 -1.89 -2.01
C SER A 122 1.02 -0.79 -2.83
N CYS A 123 0.35 0.00 -3.70
CA CYS A 123 0.91 1.25 -4.30
C CYS A 123 -0.14 2.33 -4.74
N LEU A 124 0.26 3.61 -4.77
CA LEU A 124 -0.56 4.85 -4.81
C LEU A 124 -0.40 5.67 -6.11
N THR A 125 0.62 5.41 -6.92
CA THR A 125 1.03 6.25 -8.06
C THR A 125 0.13 6.10 -9.28
N HIS A 126 -0.36 4.89 -9.58
CA HIS A 126 -1.17 4.65 -10.77
C HIS A 126 -2.57 5.31 -10.71
N CYS A 127 -3.13 5.47 -9.51
CA CYS A 127 -4.39 6.18 -9.32
C CYS A 127 -4.26 7.68 -9.66
N ILE A 128 -3.09 8.27 -9.44
CA ILE A 128 -2.84 9.69 -9.71
C ILE A 128 -2.77 9.94 -11.22
N ASP A 129 -2.13 9.04 -11.98
CA ASP A 129 -2.01 9.15 -13.44
C ASP A 129 -3.37 9.08 -14.15
N LEU A 130 -4.24 8.14 -13.75
CA LEU A 130 -5.57 8.00 -14.32
C LEU A 130 -6.48 9.21 -13.99
N MET A 131 -6.37 9.77 -12.78
CA MET A 131 -7.07 11.00 -12.43
C MET A 131 -6.62 12.19 -13.28
N PHE A 132 -5.31 12.31 -13.57
CA PHE A 132 -4.81 13.37 -14.45
C PHE A 132 -5.21 13.17 -15.91
N GLU A 133 -5.29 11.93 -16.38
CA GLU A 133 -5.77 11.63 -17.72
C GLU A 133 -7.24 12.05 -17.93
N ASP A 134 -8.09 11.80 -16.92
CA ASP A 134 -9.51 12.20 -16.96
C ASP A 134 -9.72 13.71 -16.82
N ILE A 135 -8.89 14.39 -16.02
CA ILE A 135 -8.88 15.86 -15.95
C ILE A 135 -8.44 16.44 -17.30
N GLY A 136 -7.43 15.86 -17.93
CA GLY A 136 -6.93 16.26 -19.24
C GLY A 136 -7.94 16.12 -20.39
N LYS A 137 -8.94 15.24 -20.24
CA LYS A 137 -10.02 15.03 -21.23
C LYS A 137 -11.15 16.07 -21.16
N ARG A 138 -11.24 16.89 -20.10
CA ARG A 138 -12.26 17.96 -19.99
C ARG A 138 -12.03 19.00 -21.09
N SER A 139 -13.07 19.41 -21.81
CA SER A 139 -12.95 20.32 -22.96
C SER A 139 -12.17 21.60 -22.67
N SER A 140 -12.41 22.24 -21.53
CA SER A 140 -11.68 23.45 -21.10
C SER A 140 -10.20 23.20 -20.79
N VAL A 141 -9.84 22.00 -20.33
CA VAL A 141 -8.46 21.61 -20.01
C VAL A 141 -7.74 21.11 -21.26
N ALA A 142 -8.43 20.32 -22.09
CA ALA A 142 -7.92 19.80 -23.35
C ALA A 142 -7.55 20.91 -24.33
N GLU A 143 -8.32 21.99 -24.39
CA GLU A 143 -8.01 23.17 -25.20
C GLU A 143 -6.72 23.85 -24.73
N VAL A 144 -6.56 24.04 -23.41
CA VAL A 144 -5.34 24.59 -22.82
C VAL A 144 -4.15 23.67 -23.10
N ILE A 145 -4.29 22.36 -22.93
CA ILE A 145 -3.25 21.37 -23.26
C ILE A 145 -2.87 21.44 -24.74
N CYS A 146 -3.85 21.59 -25.64
CA CYS A 146 -3.61 21.72 -27.08
C CYS A 146 -2.80 22.97 -27.40
N ASN A 147 -3.15 24.11 -26.79
CA ASN A 147 -2.44 25.38 -27.01
C ASN A 147 -1.03 25.34 -26.42
N VAL A 148 -0.86 24.81 -25.21
CA VAL A 148 0.46 24.61 -24.59
C VAL A 148 1.32 23.70 -25.47
N ARG A 149 0.78 22.59 -26.00
CA ARG A 149 1.51 21.69 -26.92
C ARG A 149 1.99 22.39 -28.19
N LYS A 150 1.21 23.30 -28.77
CA LYS A 150 1.63 24.08 -29.94
C LYS A 150 2.80 25.00 -29.59
N ILE A 151 2.72 25.68 -28.44
CA ILE A 151 3.79 26.57 -27.96
C ILE A 151 5.05 25.78 -27.63
N THR A 152 4.94 24.67 -26.90
CA THR A 152 6.11 23.84 -26.58
C THR A 152 6.72 23.28 -27.85
N ASN A 153 5.93 22.69 -28.76
CA ASN A 153 6.45 22.20 -30.04
C ASN A 153 7.14 23.32 -30.84
N PHE A 154 6.61 24.54 -30.85
CA PHE A 154 7.25 25.67 -31.49
C PHE A 154 8.62 25.98 -30.86
N ILE A 155 8.70 26.05 -29.53
CA ILE A 155 9.96 26.31 -28.80
C ILE A 155 10.97 25.20 -29.06
N TYR A 156 10.59 23.93 -28.89
CA TYR A 156 11.50 22.79 -29.05
C TYR A 156 11.99 22.60 -30.49
N ASN A 157 11.21 23.00 -31.50
CA ASN A 157 11.62 22.92 -32.90
C ASN A 157 12.47 24.12 -33.39
N HIS A 158 12.65 25.16 -32.56
CA HIS A 158 13.48 26.32 -32.90
C HIS A 158 14.68 26.40 -31.96
N GLY A 159 15.85 25.95 -32.43
CA GLY A 159 17.04 25.76 -31.59
C GLY A 159 17.48 26.99 -30.78
N TRP A 160 17.33 28.21 -31.32
CA TRP A 160 17.67 29.44 -30.59
C TRP A 160 16.68 29.75 -29.46
N LEU A 161 15.37 29.56 -29.70
CA LEU A 161 14.31 29.70 -28.69
C LEU A 161 14.43 28.63 -27.61
N PHE A 162 14.77 27.41 -28.00
CA PHE A 162 15.01 26.31 -27.08
C PHE A 162 16.22 26.57 -26.17
N ALA A 163 17.34 27.05 -26.74
CA ALA A 163 18.53 27.41 -25.99
C ALA A 163 18.24 28.58 -25.02
N GLU A 164 17.46 29.55 -25.46
CA GLU A 164 17.06 30.68 -24.61
C GLU A 164 16.12 30.24 -23.49
N MET A 165 15.13 29.40 -23.78
CA MET A 165 14.22 28.82 -22.79
C MET A 165 14.98 28.03 -21.72
N ARG A 166 15.96 27.20 -22.10
CA ARG A 166 16.79 26.45 -21.13
C ARG A 166 17.60 27.36 -20.21
N LYS A 167 18.08 28.52 -20.68
CA LYS A 167 18.80 29.48 -19.83
C LYS A 167 17.90 30.06 -18.74
N TYR A 168 16.64 30.36 -19.05
CA TYR A 168 15.68 30.93 -18.09
C TYR A 168 15.05 29.87 -17.18
N CYS A 169 14.77 28.67 -17.70
CA CYS A 169 14.05 27.62 -16.96
C CYS A 169 14.97 26.63 -16.22
N GLY A 170 16.29 26.64 -16.49
CA GLY A 170 17.25 25.73 -15.87
C GLY A 170 17.13 24.27 -16.30
N GLY A 171 16.36 23.98 -17.35
CA GLY A 171 16.08 22.62 -17.83
C GLY A 171 14.99 22.58 -18.90
N ASP A 172 14.55 21.38 -19.25
CA ASP A 172 13.44 21.14 -20.18
C ASP A 172 12.09 21.36 -19.47
N ILE A 173 11.10 21.92 -20.19
CA ILE A 173 9.74 22.17 -19.67
C ILE A 173 8.98 20.87 -19.44
N VAL A 174 9.24 19.85 -20.27
CA VAL A 174 8.67 18.51 -20.15
C VAL A 174 9.83 17.55 -19.89
N GLN A 175 9.78 16.86 -18.75
CA GLN A 175 10.75 15.84 -18.34
C GLN A 175 10.32 14.44 -18.80
#